data_AF-A0A2S7U049-F1
#
_entry.id   AF-A0A2S7U049-F1
#
_cell.length_a   1.000
_cell.length_b   1.000
_cell.length_c   1.000
_cell.angle_alpha   90.00
_cell.angle_beta   90.00
_cell.angle_gamma   90.00
#
_symmetry.space_group_name_H-M   'P 1'
#
loop_
_entity.id
_entity.type
_entity.pdbx_description
1 polymer ?
#
loop_
_entity_poly.entity_id
_entity_poly.type
_entity_poly.pdbx_seq_one_letter_code
_entity_poly.pdbx_strand_id
1 'polypeptide(L)'
;MLAEDAKQTIGERMLHHRAIDAAVWAMPLMNFKFYRDALADAGVGPNDVGDYSKLQDWKFQTATPNNTTPYILSYWNLKDGPIVVEMPASVEGVGVFGTIMDA
;
A
#
# COMPACT_ATOMS: atom_id res chain seq x y z
N MET A 1 30.99 -37.91 -6.21
CA MET A 1 29.66 -38.46 -5.85
C MET A 1 28.68 -37.30 -6.00
N LEU A 2 28.03 -37.21 -7.16
CA LEU A 2 27.00 -36.20 -7.38
C LEU A 2 25.80 -36.60 -6.53
N ALA A 3 25.30 -35.68 -5.71
CA ALA A 3 24.09 -35.92 -4.94
C ALA A 3 22.98 -36.27 -5.93
N GLU A 4 22.35 -37.42 -5.72
CA GLU A 4 21.19 -37.85 -6.47
C GLU A 4 20.08 -36.81 -6.26
N ASP A 5 19.59 -36.21 -7.34
CA ASP A 5 18.49 -35.25 -7.33
C ASP A 5 17.26 -35.95 -6.74
N ALA A 6 17.05 -35.82 -5.43
CA ALA A 6 15.89 -36.35 -4.75
C ALA A 6 14.65 -35.66 -5.35
N LYS A 7 13.87 -36.41 -6.15
CA LYS A 7 12.65 -35.89 -6.75
C LYS A 7 11.73 -35.36 -5.65
N GLN A 8 11.35 -34.08 -5.76
CA GLN A 8 10.37 -33.47 -4.87
C GLN A 8 9.09 -34.32 -4.84
N THR A 9 8.58 -34.54 -3.64
CA THR A 9 7.27 -35.15 -3.41
C THR A 9 6.16 -34.26 -4.00
N ILE A 10 4.99 -34.85 -4.25
CA ILE A 10 3.81 -34.09 -4.70
C ILE A 10 3.45 -32.99 -3.68
N GLY A 11 3.60 -33.28 -2.38
CA GLY A 11 3.35 -32.31 -1.31
C GLY A 11 4.26 -31.09 -1.38
N GLU A 12 5.58 -31.30 -1.58
CA GLU A 12 6.55 -30.21 -1.70
C GLU A 12 6.30 -29.36 -2.95
N ARG A 13 5.98 -29.99 -4.08
CA ARG A 13 5.64 -29.27 -5.32
C ARG A 13 4.37 -28.46 -5.17
N MET A 14 3.33 -29.02 -4.54
CA MET A 14 2.08 -28.31 -4.27
C MET A 14 2.30 -27.11 -3.35
N LEU A 15 3.10 -27.27 -2.29
CA LEU A 15 3.45 -26.16 -1.39
C LEU A 15 4.18 -25.06 -2.15
N HIS A 16 5.18 -25.41 -2.96
CA HIS A 16 5.94 -24.46 -3.76
C HIS A 16 5.03 -23.65 -4.69
N HIS A 17 4.17 -24.30 -5.47
CA HIS A 17 3.26 -23.60 -6.37
C HIS A 17 2.27 -22.68 -5.63
N ARG A 18 1.67 -23.16 -4.53
CA ARG A 18 0.76 -22.34 -3.72
C ARG A 18 1.45 -21.14 -3.08
N ALA A 19 2.72 -21.27 -2.70
CA ALA A 19 3.50 -20.16 -2.15
C ALA A 19 3.72 -19.07 -3.20
N ILE A 20 4.06 -19.45 -4.43
CA ILE A 20 4.20 -18.51 -5.55
C ILE A 20 2.86 -17.84 -5.88
N ASP A 21 1.79 -18.63 -5.99
CA ASP A 21 0.45 -18.10 -6.27
C ASP A 21 -0.01 -17.12 -5.19
N ALA A 22 0.21 -17.43 -3.92
CA ALA A 22 -0.11 -16.54 -2.81
C ALA A 22 0.71 -15.23 -2.86
N ALA A 23 2.00 -15.31 -3.22
CA ALA A 23 2.85 -14.12 -3.35
C ALA A 23 2.37 -13.20 -4.48
N VAL A 24 2.04 -13.76 -5.64
CA VAL A 24 1.51 -13.00 -6.80
C VAL A 24 0.14 -12.41 -6.48
N TRP A 25 -0.75 -13.22 -5.89
CA TRP A 25 -2.08 -12.77 -5.47
C TRP A 25 -2.02 -11.62 -4.47
N ALA A 26 -1.08 -11.68 -3.51
CA ALA A 26 -0.93 -10.66 -2.48
C ALA A 26 -0.19 -9.39 -2.92
N MET A 27 0.30 -9.29 -4.17
CA MET A 27 1.11 -8.13 -4.60
C MET A 27 0.43 -6.77 -4.35
N PRO A 28 -0.86 -6.55 -4.71
CA PRO A 28 -1.52 -5.27 -4.44
C PRO A 28 -1.65 -4.98 -2.93
N LEU A 29 -2.04 -5.99 -2.15
CA LEU A 29 -2.15 -5.89 -0.70
C LEU A 29 -0.81 -5.54 -0.05
N MET A 30 0.31 -6.07 -0.55
CA MET A 30 1.64 -5.74 -0.04
C MET A 30 2.04 -4.30 -0.36
N ASN A 31 1.64 -3.76 -1.52
CA ASN A 31 1.83 -2.35 -1.82
C ASN A 31 1.00 -1.46 -0.86
N PHE A 32 -0.26 -1.81 -0.60
CA PHE A 32 -1.07 -1.10 0.41
C PHE A 32 -0.44 -1.19 1.81
N LYS A 33 -0.02 -2.39 2.24
CA LYS A 33 0.62 -2.61 3.54
C LYS A 33 1.87 -1.76 3.71
N PHE A 34 2.69 -1.63 2.66
CA PHE A 34 3.86 -0.76 2.67
C PHE A 34 3.50 0.69 3.01
N TYR A 35 2.47 1.26 2.37
CA TYR A 35 2.01 2.61 2.69
C TYR A 35 1.49 2.73 4.12
N ARG A 36 0.63 1.81 4.52
CA ARG A 36 0.03 1.80 5.86
C ARG A 36 1.12 1.80 6.94
N ASP A 37 2.12 0.93 6.79
CA ASP A 37 3.21 0.83 7.77
C ASP A 37 4.09 2.08 7.77
N ALA A 38 4.43 2.62 6.59
CA ALA A 38 5.19 3.87 6.49
C ALA A 38 4.47 5.07 7.11
N LEU A 39 3.13 5.15 6.95
CA LEU A 39 2.29 6.16 7.59
C LEU A 39 2.26 5.98 9.11
N ALA A 40 2.06 4.75 9.59
CA ALA A 40 2.08 4.44 11.01
C ALA A 40 3.43 4.79 11.66
N ASP A 41 4.55 4.46 10.99
CA ASP A 41 5.90 4.82 11.43
C ASP A 41 6.13 6.34 11.44
N ALA A 42 5.43 7.08 10.58
CA ALA A 42 5.42 8.54 10.56
C ALA A 42 4.45 9.16 11.59
N GLY A 43 3.72 8.35 12.37
CA GLY A 43 2.78 8.79 13.38
C GLY A 43 1.37 9.09 12.87
N VAL A 44 1.05 8.71 11.62
CA VAL A 44 -0.30 8.81 11.06
C VAL A 44 -1.04 7.51 11.37
N GLY A 45 -2.06 7.58 12.21
CA GLY A 45 -2.85 6.43 12.64
C GLY A 45 -4.00 6.07 11.70
N PRO A 46 -4.76 5.01 12.02
CA PRO A 46 -5.99 4.71 11.31
C PRO A 46 -6.99 5.86 11.49
N ASN A 47 -7.63 6.27 10.40
CA ASN A 47 -8.60 7.37 10.33
C ASN A 47 -7.98 8.76 10.52
N ASP A 48 -6.65 8.89 10.52
CA ASP A 48 -5.96 10.18 10.44
C ASP A 48 -5.75 10.61 8.98
N VAL A 49 -5.57 11.92 8.78
CA VAL A 49 -5.21 12.51 7.49
C VAL A 49 -3.72 12.82 7.46
N GLY A 50 -2.97 12.06 6.65
CA GLY A 50 -1.57 12.36 6.36
C GLY A 50 -1.46 13.25 5.13
N ASP A 51 -0.93 14.46 5.29
CA ASP A 51 -0.62 15.36 4.19
C ASP A 51 0.88 15.61 4.09
N TYR A 52 1.35 15.83 2.85
CA TYR A 52 2.69 16.31 2.62
C TYR A 52 2.66 17.81 2.30
N SER A 53 3.22 18.61 3.20
CA SER A 53 3.33 20.07 3.04
C SER A 53 4.29 20.54 1.92
N LYS A 54 5.06 19.61 1.32
CA LYS A 54 6.03 19.88 0.27
C LYS A 54 5.93 18.84 -0.84
N LEU A 55 6.40 19.23 -2.02
CA LEU A 55 6.59 18.31 -3.14
C LEU A 55 7.60 17.23 -2.76
N GLN A 56 7.29 16.02 -3.20
CA GLN A 56 8.07 14.81 -2.95
C GLN A 56 9.38 14.88 -3.73
N ASP A 57 10.48 14.57 -3.03
CA ASP A 57 11.79 14.36 -3.64
C ASP A 57 12.06 12.85 -3.81
N TRP A 58 13.29 12.52 -4.21
CA TRP A 58 13.73 11.13 -4.42
C TRP A 58 13.63 10.25 -3.17
N LYS A 59 13.44 10.81 -1.97
CA LYS A 59 13.26 10.03 -0.74
C LYS A 59 11.85 9.50 -0.59
N PHE A 60 10.89 9.97 -1.39
CA PHE A 60 9.53 9.42 -1.38
C PHE A 60 9.51 8.07 -2.12
N GLN A 61 9.58 6.98 -1.34
CA GLN A 61 9.72 5.60 -1.83
C GLN A 61 8.39 4.96 -2.26
N THR A 62 7.45 5.77 -2.71
CA THR A 62 6.20 5.33 -3.32
C THR A 62 6.48 4.68 -4.68
N ALA A 63 5.74 3.63 -5.04
CA ALA A 63 5.80 3.08 -6.39
C ALA A 63 5.29 4.11 -7.42
N THR A 64 6.16 4.48 -8.37
CA THR A 64 5.85 5.38 -9.49
C THR A 64 5.16 6.69 -9.06
N PRO A 65 5.75 7.49 -8.14
CA PRO A 65 5.15 8.74 -7.71
C PRO A 65 5.26 9.79 -8.81
N ASN A 66 4.40 10.80 -8.75
CA ASN A 66 4.67 12.07 -9.39
C ASN A 66 5.41 13.02 -8.41
N ASN A 67 6.04 14.07 -8.93
CA ASN A 67 6.78 15.06 -8.14
C ASN A 67 6.29 16.50 -8.38
N THR A 68 5.08 16.65 -8.92
CA THR A 68 4.48 17.94 -9.27
C THR A 68 3.26 18.27 -8.42
N THR A 69 2.65 17.28 -7.78
CA THR A 69 1.50 17.47 -6.88
C THR A 69 1.81 16.87 -5.51
N PRO A 70 1.63 17.62 -4.41
CA PRO A 70 1.74 17.06 -3.07
C PRO A 70 0.67 15.99 -2.84
N TYR A 71 1.01 14.93 -2.10
CA TYR A 71 0.10 13.84 -1.80
C TYR A 71 -0.65 14.05 -0.48
N ILE A 72 -1.87 13.52 -0.43
CA ILE A 72 -2.61 13.21 0.80
C ILE A 72 -2.75 11.70 0.82
N LEU A 73 -2.22 11.04 1.86
CA LEU A 73 -2.29 9.60 2.03
C LEU A 73 -2.86 9.27 3.41
N SER A 74 -3.95 8.51 3.40
CA SER A 74 -4.66 8.07 4.60
C SER A 74 -4.96 6.59 4.51
N TYR A 75 -5.09 5.95 5.67
CA TYR A 75 -5.68 4.63 5.78
C TYR A 75 -6.72 4.63 6.89
N TRP A 76 -7.70 3.74 6.78
CA TRP A 76 -8.84 3.72 7.69
C TRP A 76 -9.16 2.31 8.16
N ASN A 77 -9.96 2.24 9.21
CA ASN A 77 -10.69 1.04 9.56
C ASN A 77 -12.09 1.40 10.07
N LEU A 78 -12.99 0.43 10.01
CA LEU A 78 -14.39 0.59 10.42
C LEU A 78 -14.69 -0.13 11.75
N LYS A 79 -13.65 -0.42 12.55
CA LYS A 79 -13.80 -1.20 13.78
C LYS A 79 -14.77 -0.53 14.77
N ASP A 80 -14.67 0.80 14.86
CA ASP A 80 -15.43 1.61 15.82
C ASP A 80 -16.68 2.28 15.19
N GLY A 81 -17.00 1.92 13.94
CA GLY A 81 -18.17 2.39 13.21
C GLY A 81 -17.86 2.97 11.82
N PRO A 82 -18.88 3.50 11.12
CA PRO A 82 -18.70 4.19 9.85
C PRO A 82 -17.83 5.45 10.00
N ILE A 83 -17.06 5.78 8.97
CA ILE A 83 -16.28 7.02 8.90
C ILE A 83 -16.87 7.99 7.87
N VAL A 84 -16.55 9.28 8.02
CA VAL A 84 -16.87 10.33 7.05
C VAL A 84 -15.57 10.93 6.54
N VAL A 85 -15.43 11.06 5.23
CA VAL A 85 -14.32 11.77 4.60
C VAL A 85 -14.83 13.14 4.16
N GLU A 86 -14.43 14.18 4.90
CA GLU A 86 -14.77 15.57 4.56
C GLU A 86 -13.69 16.15 3.65
N MET A 87 -14.09 16.58 2.44
CA MET A 87 -13.20 17.20 1.48
C MET A 87 -13.49 18.70 1.36
N PRO A 88 -12.47 19.57 1.36
CA PRO A 88 -12.68 20.99 1.11
C PRO A 88 -13.15 21.22 -0.33
N ALA A 89 -13.87 22.31 -0.55
CA ALA A 89 -14.19 22.75 -1.90
C ALA A 89 -12.90 23.11 -2.66
N SER A 90 -12.83 22.73 -3.94
CA SER A 90 -11.75 23.19 -4.83
C SER A 90 -11.81 24.71 -5.02
N VAL A 91 -10.65 25.32 -5.21
CA VAL A 91 -10.50 26.75 -5.56
C VAL A 91 -9.81 26.88 -6.92
N GLU A 92 -9.73 28.09 -7.46
CA GLU A 92 -9.10 28.32 -8.76
C GLU A 92 -7.64 27.85 -8.76
N GLY A 93 -7.30 26.94 -9.68
CA GLY A 93 -5.96 26.37 -9.81
C GLY A 93 -5.56 25.33 -8.76
N VAL A 94 -6.42 25.03 -7.77
CA VAL A 94 -6.13 24.05 -6.71
C VAL A 94 -7.34 23.13 -6.49
N GLY A 95 -7.15 21.84 -6.77
CA GLY A 95 -8.17 20.81 -6.54
C GLY A 95 -7.56 19.56 -5.93
N VAL A 96 -8.39 18.81 -5.21
CA VAL A 96 -8.03 17.49 -4.69
C VAL A 96 -8.55 16.44 -5.67
N PHE A 97 -7.67 15.53 -6.10
CA PHE A 97 -8.00 14.41 -6.96
C PHE A 97 -7.44 13.12 -6.33
N GLY A 98 -8.25 12.06 -6.31
CA GLY A 98 -7.85 10.81 -5.70
C GLY A 98 -8.92 9.73 -5.82
N THR A 99 -8.68 8.63 -5.10
CA THR A 99 -9.57 7.47 -5.04
C THR A 99 -9.58 6.92 -3.62
N ILE A 100 -10.66 6.21 -3.27
CA ILE A 100 -10.78 5.43 -2.03
C ILE A 100 -10.79 3.97 -2.46
N MET A 101 -9.90 3.18 -1.90
CA MET A 101 -9.69 1.77 -2.26
C MET A 101 -9.64 0.91 -1.01
N ASP A 102 -10.15 -0.31 -1.09
CA ASP A 102 -9.93 -1.33 -0.08
C ASP A 102 -8.50 -1.91 -0.19
N ALA A 103 -8.19 -2.80 0.76
CA ALA A 103 -6.92 -3.50 0.85
C ALA A 103 -6.90 -4.77 -0.01
#